data_AF-A0A0G8AXD8-F1
#
_entry.id   AF-A0A0G8AXD8-F1
#
_cell.length_a   1.000
_cell.length_b   1.000
_cell.length_c   1.000
_cell.angle_alpha   90.00
_cell.angle_beta   90.00
_cell.angle_gamma   90.00
#
_symmetry.space_group_name_H-M   'P 1'
#
loop_
_entity.id
_entity.type
_entity.pdbx_description
1 polymer ?
#
loop_
_entity_poly.entity_id
_entity_poly.type
_entity_poly.pdbx_seq_one_letter_code
_entity_poly.pdbx_strand_id
1 'polypeptide(L)'
;MRKFEKPAISISDQVALLKRRGLVVKDVAGAEHCLTLISYYRLRPYWLPFEIRAQDDGDHAFREGTTFEDVLTLYRFDQHLRRLVLDGIEPVEVALRAQWAHYMVTTYGPHGYLKEHLYHCATRYGQAVDVLTKQFRHSEDKFAEHYRQTYKSPPLPPAWMAAEVMSFGQLLAWLLNLEHRQDKQAITRPFGLDQSVFTSFCGQLKDVRNICAHHGRLWNRQFEKSIRLPKKKPVELAQAIQGAKQRRLHNTLAILNHLLGIVAPETPWRERVTQLITDCPLADPLRMGFPTDWRIRPPWGLAD
;
A
#
# COMPACT_ATOMS: atom_id res chain seq x y z
N MET A 1 -7.12 -12.54 -31.84
CA MET A 1 -7.77 -12.45 -30.51
C MET A 1 -8.93 -13.43 -30.48
N ARG A 2 -9.14 -14.19 -29.40
CA ARG A 2 -10.34 -15.03 -29.25
C ARG A 2 -11.49 -14.16 -28.73
N LYS A 3 -12.71 -14.32 -29.27
CA LYS A 3 -13.91 -13.63 -28.78
C LYS A 3 -14.32 -14.23 -27.43
N PHE A 4 -14.74 -13.40 -26.49
CA PHE A 4 -15.23 -13.87 -25.20
C PHE A 4 -16.69 -14.27 -25.33
N GLU A 5 -16.98 -15.57 -25.14
CA GLU A 5 -18.32 -16.15 -25.34
C GLU A 5 -18.81 -16.92 -24.11
N LYS A 6 -18.10 -16.83 -22.97
CA LYS A 6 -18.48 -17.54 -21.75
C LYS A 6 -19.74 -16.91 -21.14
N PRO A 7 -20.84 -17.66 -20.95
CA PRO A 7 -22.06 -17.13 -20.36
C PRO A 7 -21.89 -16.83 -18.88
N ALA A 8 -22.74 -15.95 -18.35
CA ALA A 8 -22.92 -15.82 -16.91
C ALA A 8 -23.60 -17.09 -16.36
N ILE A 9 -23.18 -17.53 -15.18
CA ILE A 9 -23.76 -18.67 -14.48
C ILE A 9 -24.35 -18.21 -13.15
N SER A 10 -25.44 -18.85 -12.71
CA SER A 10 -26.13 -18.51 -11.45
C SER A 10 -25.24 -18.74 -10.22
N ILE A 11 -25.61 -18.21 -9.06
CA ILE A 11 -24.85 -18.44 -7.81
C ILE A 11 -24.84 -19.93 -7.44
N SER A 12 -25.96 -20.63 -7.58
CA SER A 12 -26.04 -22.08 -7.38
C SER A 12 -25.10 -22.82 -8.35
N ASP A 13 -25.08 -22.44 -9.62
CA ASP A 13 -24.17 -23.04 -10.61
C ASP A 13 -22.69 -22.76 -10.32
N GLN A 14 -22.38 -21.60 -9.73
CA GLN A 14 -21.03 -21.29 -9.25
C GLN A 14 -20.61 -22.22 -8.12
N VAL A 15 -21.50 -22.49 -7.15
CA VAL A 15 -21.22 -23.46 -6.07
C VAL A 15 -21.07 -24.87 -6.62
N ALA A 16 -21.95 -25.29 -7.54
CA ALA A 16 -21.86 -26.58 -8.21
C ALA A 16 -20.54 -26.72 -9.00
N LEU A 17 -20.10 -25.65 -9.67
CA LEU A 17 -18.82 -25.59 -10.37
C LEU A 17 -17.64 -25.78 -9.40
N LEU A 18 -17.65 -25.10 -8.26
CA LEU A 18 -16.60 -25.23 -7.24
C LEU A 18 -16.55 -26.66 -6.68
N LYS A 19 -17.70 -27.26 -6.36
CA LYS A 19 -17.80 -28.66 -5.92
C LYS A 19 -17.26 -29.63 -6.97
N ARG A 20 -17.66 -29.45 -8.24
CA ARG A 20 -17.18 -30.29 -9.36
C ARG A 20 -15.66 -30.22 -9.53
N ARG A 21 -15.05 -29.06 -9.24
CA ARG A 21 -13.59 -28.88 -9.26
C ARG A 21 -12.88 -29.44 -8.03
N GLY A 22 -13.60 -30.06 -7.10
CA GLY A 22 -13.03 -30.68 -5.90
C GLY A 22 -13.00 -29.78 -4.66
N LEU A 23 -13.63 -28.60 -4.68
CA LEU A 23 -13.74 -27.76 -3.48
C LEU A 23 -14.81 -28.32 -2.54
N VAL A 24 -14.43 -28.61 -1.30
CA VAL A 24 -15.37 -29.04 -0.26
C VAL A 24 -16.19 -27.84 0.22
N VAL A 25 -17.50 -27.90 -0.01
CA VAL A 25 -18.45 -26.86 0.45
C VAL A 25 -19.38 -27.52 1.48
N LYS A 26 -19.11 -27.28 2.76
CA LYS A 26 -19.85 -27.86 3.90
C LYS A 26 -21.20 -27.17 4.08
N ASP A 27 -21.20 -25.84 4.07
CA ASP A 27 -22.40 -25.01 4.12
C ASP A 27 -22.66 -24.37 2.75
N VAL A 28 -23.60 -24.96 2.00
CA VAL A 28 -23.97 -24.47 0.67
C VAL A 28 -24.63 -23.10 0.76
N ALA A 29 -25.57 -22.91 1.68
CA ALA A 29 -26.29 -21.65 1.82
C ALA A 29 -25.33 -20.50 2.20
N GLY A 30 -24.38 -20.77 3.11
CA GLY A 30 -23.32 -19.83 3.47
C GLY A 30 -22.40 -19.50 2.30
N ALA A 31 -22.03 -20.48 1.47
CA ALA A 31 -21.22 -20.25 0.28
C ALA A 31 -21.95 -19.41 -0.77
N GLU A 32 -23.24 -19.68 -1.02
CA GLU A 32 -24.07 -18.88 -1.93
C GLU A 32 -24.22 -17.44 -1.44
N HIS A 33 -24.47 -17.25 -0.14
CA HIS A 33 -24.52 -15.93 0.48
C HIS A 33 -23.21 -15.17 0.30
N CYS A 34 -22.07 -15.84 0.55
CA CYS A 34 -20.75 -15.23 0.34
C CYS A 34 -20.49 -14.85 -1.11
N LEU A 35 -20.82 -15.72 -2.07
CA LEU A 35 -20.65 -15.45 -3.50
C LEU A 35 -21.55 -14.32 -4.00
N THR A 36 -22.73 -14.17 -3.40
CA THR A 36 -23.65 -13.06 -3.69
C THR A 36 -23.04 -11.71 -3.28
N LEU A 37 -22.38 -11.63 -2.12
CA LEU A 37 -21.86 -10.38 -1.57
C LEU A 37 -20.43 -10.05 -2.00
N ILE A 38 -19.57 -11.06 -2.12
CA ILE A 38 -18.13 -10.88 -2.40
C ILE A 38 -17.85 -11.05 -3.90
N SER A 39 -18.67 -11.82 -4.63
CA SER A 39 -18.47 -12.31 -6.00
C SER A 39 -17.42 -13.42 -6.16
N TYR A 40 -17.69 -14.35 -7.07
CA TYR A 40 -16.77 -15.42 -7.46
C TYR A 40 -15.40 -14.88 -7.92
N TYR A 41 -15.42 -13.85 -8.77
CA TYR A 41 -14.18 -13.34 -9.39
C TYR A 41 -13.27 -12.66 -8.37
N ARG A 42 -13.85 -12.02 -7.36
CA ARG A 42 -13.13 -11.43 -6.24
C ARG A 42 -12.40 -12.46 -5.38
N LEU A 43 -13.01 -13.62 -5.18
CA LEU A 43 -12.41 -14.74 -4.44
C LEU A 43 -11.41 -15.53 -5.29
N ARG A 44 -11.46 -15.40 -6.63
CA ARG A 44 -10.57 -16.11 -7.56
C ARG A 44 -9.08 -16.11 -7.23
N PRO A 45 -8.50 -14.96 -6.91
CA PRO A 45 -7.09 -14.89 -6.53
C PRO A 45 -6.70 -15.71 -5.29
N TYR A 46 -7.67 -16.11 -4.46
CA TYR A 46 -7.49 -16.89 -3.24
C TYR A 46 -7.80 -18.38 -3.43
N TRP A 47 -8.35 -18.80 -4.59
CA TRP A 47 -8.39 -20.20 -5.03
C TRP A 47 -7.01 -20.69 -5.45
N LEU A 48 -6.27 -19.85 -6.20
CA LEU A 48 -4.98 -20.16 -6.82
C LEU A 48 -3.98 -20.90 -5.93
N PRO A 49 -3.82 -20.59 -4.62
CA PRO A 49 -2.98 -21.35 -3.73
C PRO A 49 -3.31 -22.84 -3.69
N PHE A 50 -4.59 -23.17 -3.75
CA PHE A 50 -5.15 -24.52 -3.62
C PHE A 50 -5.41 -25.20 -4.95
N GLU A 51 -5.29 -24.48 -6.07
CA GLU A 51 -5.48 -25.03 -7.40
C GLU A 51 -4.31 -25.95 -7.80
N ILE A 52 -4.66 -27.05 -8.47
CA ILE A 52 -3.79 -27.99 -9.16
C ILE A 52 -4.26 -28.12 -10.61
N ARG A 53 -3.41 -28.68 -11.46
CA ARG A 53 -3.79 -29.01 -12.84
C ARG A 53 -4.86 -30.10 -12.79
N ALA A 54 -5.99 -29.90 -13.47
CA ALA A 54 -6.98 -30.97 -13.61
C ALA A 54 -6.38 -32.12 -14.44
N GLN A 55 -6.83 -33.35 -14.16
CA GLN A 55 -6.44 -34.53 -14.91
C GLN A 55 -7.02 -34.51 -16.34
N ASP A 56 -8.18 -33.86 -16.54
CA ASP A 56 -8.80 -33.64 -17.84
C ASP A 56 -8.45 -32.27 -18.45
N ASP A 57 -8.45 -32.22 -19.78
CA ASP A 57 -7.84 -31.16 -20.58
C ASP A 57 -8.47 -29.76 -20.34
N GLY A 58 -7.67 -28.85 -19.78
CA GLY A 58 -7.89 -27.40 -19.84
C GLY A 58 -8.50 -26.69 -18.62
N ASP A 59 -8.92 -27.40 -17.56
CA ASP A 59 -9.47 -26.76 -16.35
C ASP A 59 -8.54 -26.88 -15.13
N HIS A 60 -8.82 -26.10 -14.08
CA HIS A 60 -8.13 -26.21 -12.79
C HIS A 60 -8.99 -26.98 -11.79
N ALA A 61 -8.36 -27.82 -10.96
CA ALA A 61 -8.99 -28.55 -9.86
C ALA A 61 -8.42 -28.07 -8.52
N PHE A 62 -9.07 -28.41 -7.40
CA PHE A 62 -8.59 -28.10 -6.06
C PHE A 62 -7.83 -29.28 -5.46
N ARG A 63 -6.81 -29.00 -4.64
CA ARG A 63 -6.16 -30.02 -3.80
C ARG A 63 -7.19 -30.70 -2.91
N GLU A 64 -7.09 -32.02 -2.77
CA GLU A 64 -7.98 -32.81 -1.94
C GLU A 64 -8.08 -32.23 -0.52
N GLY A 65 -9.30 -32.18 0.02
CA GLY A 65 -9.58 -31.62 1.34
C GLY A 65 -9.65 -30.10 1.42
N THR A 66 -9.36 -29.36 0.33
CA THR A 66 -9.52 -27.89 0.33
C THR A 66 -10.98 -27.52 0.52
N THR A 67 -11.26 -26.65 1.49
CA THR A 67 -12.60 -26.18 1.82
C THR A 67 -12.87 -24.76 1.31
N PHE A 68 -14.14 -24.40 1.16
CA PHE A 68 -14.54 -23.01 0.87
C PHE A 68 -14.10 -22.07 2.00
N GLU A 69 -14.13 -22.54 3.24
CA GLU A 69 -13.71 -21.81 4.43
C GLU A 69 -12.21 -21.48 4.42
N ASP A 70 -11.35 -22.35 3.87
CA ASP A 70 -9.91 -22.07 3.71
C ASP A 70 -9.67 -20.84 2.84
N VAL A 71 -10.47 -20.70 1.78
CA VAL A 71 -10.36 -19.57 0.86
C VAL A 71 -10.89 -18.30 1.50
N LEU A 72 -12.01 -18.38 2.21
CA LEU A 72 -12.52 -17.25 2.98
C LEU A 72 -11.53 -16.82 4.08
N THR A 73 -10.79 -17.76 4.67
CA THR A 73 -9.75 -17.47 5.65
C THR A 73 -8.63 -16.63 5.04
N LEU A 74 -8.13 -17.00 3.86
CA LEU A 74 -7.14 -16.17 3.14
C LEU A 74 -7.69 -14.80 2.72
N TYR A 75 -8.96 -14.74 2.29
CA TYR A 75 -9.62 -13.49 1.94
C TYR A 75 -9.71 -12.54 3.15
N ARG A 76 -10.12 -13.05 4.31
CA ARG A 76 -10.22 -12.29 5.57
C ARG A 76 -8.85 -11.89 6.10
N PHE A 77 -7.87 -12.79 6.04
CA PHE A 77 -6.48 -12.46 6.34
C PHE A 77 -6.00 -11.26 5.51
N ASP A 78 -6.21 -11.28 4.20
CA ASP A 78 -5.79 -10.17 3.34
C ASP A 78 -6.56 -8.87 3.62
N GLN A 79 -7.82 -8.96 4.05
CA GLN A 79 -8.59 -7.81 4.51
C GLN A 79 -7.97 -7.17 5.76
N HIS A 80 -7.60 -7.97 6.75
CA HIS A 80 -6.94 -7.49 7.97
C HIS A 80 -5.54 -6.94 7.67
N LEU A 81 -4.80 -7.61 6.78
CA LEU A 81 -3.48 -7.16 6.33
C LEU A 81 -3.55 -5.79 5.66
N ARG A 82 -4.52 -5.55 4.76
CA ARG A 82 -4.73 -4.23 4.13
C ARG A 82 -5.01 -3.14 5.16
N ARG A 83 -5.81 -3.42 6.18
CA ARG A 83 -6.10 -2.46 7.26
C ARG A 83 -4.84 -2.12 8.03
N LEU A 84 -4.09 -3.13 8.51
CA LEU A 84 -2.82 -2.91 9.20
C LEU A 84 -1.84 -2.11 8.35
N VAL A 85 -1.72 -2.41 7.06
CA VAL A 85 -0.81 -1.66 6.18
C VAL A 85 -1.27 -0.21 5.99
N LEU A 86 -2.57 0.06 5.91
CA LEU A 86 -3.08 1.45 5.90
C LEU A 86 -2.80 2.17 7.22
N ASP A 87 -3.10 1.52 8.36
CA ASP A 87 -2.82 2.05 9.71
C ASP A 87 -1.33 2.46 9.84
N GLY A 88 -0.42 1.67 9.26
CA GLY A 88 1.02 1.97 9.29
C GLY A 88 1.46 3.06 8.31
N ILE A 89 0.81 3.18 7.15
CA ILE A 89 1.16 4.20 6.15
C ILE A 89 0.72 5.60 6.58
N GLU A 90 -0.41 5.72 7.26
CA GLU A 90 -0.99 6.99 7.70
C GLU A 90 0.01 7.93 8.41
N PRO A 91 0.70 7.53 9.50
CA PRO A 91 1.63 8.43 10.19
C PRO A 91 2.84 8.81 9.32
N VAL A 92 3.25 7.95 8.39
CA VAL A 92 4.34 8.27 7.43
C VAL A 92 3.89 9.35 6.44
N GLU A 93 2.65 9.26 5.94
CA GLU A 93 2.07 10.29 5.07
C GLU A 93 1.95 11.64 5.78
N VAL A 94 1.43 11.64 7.01
CA VAL A 94 1.31 12.85 7.85
C VAL A 94 2.68 13.47 8.11
N ALA A 95 3.67 12.68 8.49
CA ALA A 95 5.03 13.15 8.72
C ALA A 95 5.63 13.76 7.45
N LEU A 96 5.46 13.11 6.28
CA LEU A 96 5.98 13.63 5.02
C LEU A 96 5.33 14.96 4.63
N ARG A 97 4.01 15.09 4.85
CA ARG A 97 3.25 16.32 4.65
C ARG A 97 3.82 17.47 5.49
N ALA A 98 4.02 17.21 6.78
CA ALA A 98 4.59 18.18 7.71
C ALA A 98 6.01 18.59 7.30
N GLN A 99 6.89 17.63 6.98
CA GLN A 99 8.26 17.92 6.57
C GLN A 99 8.35 18.73 5.28
N TRP A 100 7.54 18.39 4.27
CA TRP A 100 7.48 19.14 3.03
C TRP A 100 7.00 20.58 3.26
N ALA A 101 5.88 20.76 3.98
CA ALA A 101 5.32 22.08 4.24
C ALA A 101 6.27 22.95 5.06
N HIS A 102 6.83 22.41 6.14
CA HIS A 102 7.77 23.13 7.00
C HIS A 102 9.02 23.58 6.23
N TYR A 103 9.59 22.69 5.42
CA TYR A 103 10.76 23.02 4.62
C TYR A 103 10.47 24.11 3.57
N MET A 104 9.34 24.01 2.86
CA MET A 104 8.92 25.01 1.88
C MET A 104 8.80 26.39 2.51
N VAL A 105 8.16 26.47 3.67
CA VAL A 105 7.89 27.75 4.36
C VAL A 105 9.18 28.38 4.87
N THR A 106 10.02 27.60 5.55
CA THR A 106 11.24 28.11 6.19
C THR A 106 12.33 28.48 5.18
N THR A 107 12.37 27.80 4.03
CA THR A 107 13.41 28.03 3.01
C THR A 107 12.97 29.03 1.94
N TYR A 108 11.71 28.96 1.49
CA TYR A 108 11.23 29.69 0.32
C TYR A 108 10.05 30.64 0.61
N GLY A 109 9.61 30.72 1.86
CA GLY A 109 8.46 31.50 2.30
C GLY A 109 7.13 30.74 2.21
N PRO A 110 6.03 31.30 2.74
CA PRO A 110 4.74 30.61 2.87
C PRO A 110 4.20 29.99 1.57
N HIS A 111 4.43 30.64 0.44
CA HIS A 111 4.01 30.21 -0.89
C HIS A 111 5.18 29.77 -1.78
N GLY A 112 6.30 29.37 -1.16
CA GLY A 112 7.51 28.95 -1.87
C GLY A 112 7.28 27.88 -2.91
N TYR A 113 6.33 26.96 -2.64
CA TYR A 113 5.95 25.89 -3.56
C TYR A 113 5.31 26.37 -4.88
N LEU A 114 4.95 27.65 -5.01
CA LEU A 114 4.43 28.27 -6.25
C LEU A 114 5.55 28.93 -7.08
N LYS A 115 6.81 28.77 -6.71
CA LYS A 115 7.95 29.27 -7.47
C LYS A 115 8.39 28.22 -8.48
N GLU A 116 8.00 28.40 -9.73
CA GLU A 116 8.25 27.44 -10.82
C GLU A 116 9.73 27.01 -10.96
N HIS A 117 10.68 27.95 -10.79
CA HIS A 117 12.11 27.68 -10.91
C HIS A 117 12.67 26.68 -9.88
N LEU A 118 11.90 26.35 -8.82
CA LEU A 118 12.27 25.29 -7.87
C LEU A 118 12.03 23.88 -8.41
N TYR A 119 11.48 23.74 -9.62
CA TYR A 119 11.07 22.47 -10.20
C TYR A 119 11.70 22.22 -11.57
N HIS A 120 12.22 21.02 -11.79
CA HIS A 120 12.95 20.67 -13.01
C HIS A 120 12.06 20.43 -14.24
N CYS A 121 10.76 20.19 -14.04
CA CYS A 121 9.80 19.96 -15.13
C CYS A 121 8.59 20.89 -14.97
N ALA A 122 8.59 21.98 -15.76
CA ALA A 122 7.54 22.99 -15.79
C ALA A 122 6.15 22.40 -16.09
N THR A 123 6.04 21.46 -17.03
CA THR A 123 4.76 20.82 -17.35
C THR A 123 4.16 20.05 -16.17
N ARG A 124 5.00 19.29 -15.44
CA ARG A 124 4.54 18.56 -14.24
C ARG A 124 4.18 19.52 -13.10
N TYR A 125 4.94 20.60 -12.95
CA TYR A 125 4.63 21.66 -12.00
C TYR A 125 3.26 22.30 -12.30
N GLY A 126 3.02 22.73 -13.54
CA GLY A 126 1.75 23.32 -13.95
C GLY A 126 0.56 22.38 -13.72
N GLN A 127 0.71 21.10 -14.08
CA GLN A 127 -0.31 20.09 -13.78
C GLN A 127 -0.58 19.94 -12.28
N ALA A 128 0.46 19.97 -11.45
CA ALA A 128 0.32 19.85 -10.00
C ALA A 128 -0.39 21.08 -9.40
N VAL A 129 -0.08 22.28 -9.89
CA VAL A 129 -0.76 23.53 -9.52
C VAL A 129 -2.23 23.49 -9.92
N ASP A 130 -2.55 23.08 -11.15
CA ASP A 130 -3.93 23.00 -11.65
C ASP A 130 -4.78 22.06 -10.81
N VAL A 131 -4.23 20.89 -10.48
CA VAL A 131 -4.91 19.89 -9.66
C VAL A 131 -5.15 20.42 -8.24
N LEU A 132 -4.13 21.00 -7.60
CA LEU A 132 -4.27 21.62 -6.28
C LEU A 132 -5.31 22.74 -6.30
N THR A 133 -5.30 23.59 -7.34
CA THR A 133 -6.24 24.70 -7.49
C THR A 133 -7.67 24.19 -7.57
N LYS A 134 -7.91 23.15 -8.36
CA LYS A 134 -9.23 22.52 -8.45
C LYS A 134 -9.66 21.93 -7.11
N GLN A 135 -8.78 21.19 -6.42
CA GLN A 135 -9.11 20.59 -5.12
C GLN A 135 -9.38 21.64 -4.06
N PHE A 136 -8.52 22.66 -3.96
CA PHE A 136 -8.67 23.73 -2.99
C PHE A 136 -9.93 24.55 -3.22
N ARG A 137 -10.31 24.79 -4.48
CA ARG A 137 -11.55 25.50 -4.82
C ARG A 137 -12.80 24.76 -4.35
N HIS A 138 -12.80 23.43 -4.39
CA HIS A 138 -13.95 22.59 -4.04
C HIS A 138 -13.85 21.98 -2.63
N SER A 139 -12.78 22.23 -1.87
CA SER A 139 -12.67 21.76 -0.50
C SER A 139 -13.69 22.46 0.39
N GLU A 140 -14.51 21.65 1.07
CA GLU A 140 -15.49 22.05 2.08
C GLU A 140 -14.87 22.15 3.49
N ASP A 141 -13.55 21.95 3.61
CA ASP A 141 -12.87 22.09 4.89
C ASP A 141 -12.92 23.55 5.36
N LYS A 142 -13.22 23.75 6.66
CA LYS A 142 -13.38 25.09 7.26
C LYS A 142 -12.18 26.00 7.02
N PHE A 143 -10.96 25.46 7.05
CA PHE A 143 -9.75 26.25 6.80
C PHE A 143 -9.68 26.75 5.35
N ALA A 144 -10.13 25.94 4.39
CA ALA A 144 -10.12 26.28 2.98
C ALA A 144 -11.21 27.31 2.66
N GLU A 145 -12.40 27.15 3.24
CA GLU A 145 -13.47 28.14 3.15
C GLU A 145 -13.04 29.49 3.73
N HIS A 146 -12.54 29.49 4.96
CA HIS A 146 -12.07 30.70 5.63
C HIS A 146 -11.00 31.42 4.79
N TYR A 147 -10.04 30.68 4.23
CA TYR A 147 -8.98 31.28 3.41
C TYR A 147 -9.55 31.94 2.16
N ARG A 148 -10.46 31.27 1.42
CA ARG A 148 -11.09 31.82 0.19
C ARG A 148 -11.95 33.07 0.46
N GLN A 149 -12.57 33.14 1.64
CA GLN A 149 -13.37 34.29 2.06
C GLN A 149 -12.49 35.48 2.48
N THR A 150 -11.40 35.20 3.20
CA THR A 150 -10.55 36.23 3.83
C THR A 150 -9.48 36.78 2.89
N TYR A 151 -8.82 35.93 2.11
CA TYR A 151 -7.65 36.30 1.31
C TYR A 151 -7.98 36.27 -0.19
N LYS A 152 -7.66 37.37 -0.89
CA LYS A 152 -7.80 37.48 -2.36
C LYS A 152 -6.48 37.31 -3.11
N SER A 153 -5.35 37.54 -2.45
CA SER A 153 -4.02 37.35 -3.01
C SER A 153 -3.05 36.83 -1.93
N PRO A 154 -2.26 35.78 -2.22
CA PRO A 154 -2.36 34.92 -3.40
C PRO A 154 -3.64 34.04 -3.39
N PRO A 155 -4.08 33.52 -4.55
CA PRO A 155 -5.32 32.73 -4.64
C PRO A 155 -5.22 31.35 -4.00
N LEU A 156 -4.01 30.80 -3.91
CA LEU A 156 -3.74 29.52 -3.29
C LEU A 156 -3.19 29.72 -1.87
N PRO A 157 -3.49 28.79 -0.95
CA PRO A 157 -3.14 28.94 0.45
C PRO A 157 -1.64 28.69 0.67
N PRO A 158 -1.08 29.11 1.83
CA PRO A 158 0.30 28.80 2.17
C PRO A 158 0.54 27.28 2.28
N ALA A 159 1.81 26.86 2.21
CA ALA A 159 2.20 25.46 2.04
C ALA A 159 1.61 24.52 3.11
N TRP A 160 1.51 24.94 4.38
CA TRP A 160 0.92 24.10 5.44
C TRP A 160 -0.55 23.80 5.22
N MET A 161 -1.33 24.73 4.67
CA MET A 161 -2.73 24.49 4.29
C MET A 161 -2.82 23.72 2.97
N ALA A 162 -1.98 24.08 1.99
CA ALA A 162 -1.95 23.40 0.70
C ALA A 162 -1.64 21.90 0.86
N ALA A 163 -0.74 21.56 1.78
CA ALA A 163 -0.34 20.19 2.06
C ALA A 163 -1.53 19.34 2.56
N GLU A 164 -2.44 19.89 3.37
CA GLU A 164 -3.65 19.19 3.86
C GLU A 164 -4.66 18.87 2.75
N VAL A 165 -4.64 19.64 1.65
CA VAL A 165 -5.50 19.41 0.48
C VAL A 165 -4.94 18.29 -0.42
N MET A 166 -3.62 18.09 -0.39
CA MET A 166 -2.94 17.12 -1.25
C MET A 166 -3.09 15.69 -0.73
N SER A 167 -3.41 14.77 -1.64
CA SER A 167 -3.18 13.34 -1.43
C SER A 167 -1.69 13.00 -1.39
N PHE A 168 -1.34 11.86 -0.77
CA PHE A 168 0.03 11.34 -0.76
C PHE A 168 0.71 11.32 -2.14
N GLY A 169 -0.02 10.87 -3.17
CA GLY A 169 0.52 10.77 -4.53
C GLY A 169 0.85 12.13 -5.14
N GLN A 170 0.06 13.16 -4.83
CA GLN A 170 0.32 14.53 -5.28
C GLN A 170 1.51 15.14 -4.55
N LEU A 171 1.55 15.01 -3.22
CA LEU A 171 2.68 15.47 -2.41
C LEU A 171 4.00 14.84 -2.88
N LEU A 172 3.99 13.52 -3.15
CA LEU A 172 5.14 12.83 -3.70
C LEU A 172 5.54 13.36 -5.08
N ALA A 173 4.58 13.71 -5.94
CA ALA A 173 4.88 14.32 -7.24
C ALA A 173 5.56 15.69 -7.07
N TRP A 174 5.09 16.53 -6.14
CA TRP A 174 5.74 17.81 -5.79
C TRP A 174 7.18 17.60 -5.31
N LEU A 175 7.40 16.72 -4.33
CA LEU A 175 8.72 16.38 -3.80
C LEU A 175 9.68 15.87 -4.89
N LEU A 176 9.19 14.95 -5.74
CA LEU A 176 9.98 14.37 -6.82
C LEU A 176 10.38 15.38 -7.88
N ASN A 177 9.54 16.39 -8.12
CA ASN A 177 9.74 17.39 -9.14
C ASN A 177 10.72 18.50 -8.75
N LEU A 178 11.11 18.61 -7.47
CA LEU A 178 12.09 19.61 -7.03
C LEU A 178 13.38 19.52 -7.86
N GLU A 179 13.94 20.67 -8.22
CA GLU A 179 15.19 20.81 -8.98
C GLU A 179 16.37 20.38 -8.11
N HIS A 180 16.52 21.01 -6.94
CA HIS A 180 17.72 20.84 -6.14
C HIS A 180 17.65 19.58 -5.28
N ARG A 181 18.74 18.80 -5.35
CA ARG A 181 18.91 17.58 -4.53
C ARG A 181 18.91 17.89 -3.03
N GLN A 182 19.45 19.03 -2.63
CA GLN A 182 19.53 19.44 -1.22
C GLN A 182 18.15 19.57 -0.59
N ASP A 183 17.15 20.03 -1.35
CA ASP A 183 15.78 20.22 -0.88
C ASP A 183 15.12 18.87 -0.58
N LYS A 184 15.27 17.92 -1.52
CA LYS A 184 14.81 16.54 -1.33
C LYS A 184 15.50 15.92 -0.13
N GLN A 185 16.81 16.13 0.02
CA GLN A 185 17.56 15.61 1.16
C GLN A 185 17.08 16.21 2.49
N ALA A 186 16.86 17.53 2.56
CA ALA A 186 16.38 18.19 3.76
C ALA A 186 15.01 17.67 4.20
N ILE A 187 14.07 17.53 3.26
CA ILE A 187 12.71 17.00 3.53
C ILE A 187 12.76 15.53 3.99
N THR A 188 13.64 14.72 3.41
CA THR A 188 13.70 13.27 3.68
C THR A 188 14.61 12.88 4.84
N ARG A 189 15.48 13.79 5.30
CA ARG A 189 16.48 13.53 6.34
C ARG A 189 15.89 12.97 7.65
N PRO A 190 14.75 13.48 8.18
CA PRO A 190 14.19 12.98 9.43
C PRO A 190 13.82 11.49 9.41
N PHE A 191 13.60 10.90 8.23
CA PHE A 191 13.21 9.50 8.07
C PHE A 191 14.38 8.50 8.15
N GLY A 192 15.62 8.95 8.42
CA GLY A 192 16.75 8.07 8.70
C GLY A 192 17.24 7.20 7.53
N LEU A 193 16.76 7.48 6.31
CA LEU A 193 17.11 6.75 5.09
C LEU A 193 17.80 7.66 4.08
N ASP A 194 18.64 7.08 3.21
CA ASP A 194 19.16 7.81 2.06
C ASP A 194 18.00 8.34 1.20
N GLN A 195 18.12 9.58 0.72
CA GLN A 195 17.07 10.26 -0.04
C GLN A 195 16.55 9.41 -1.22
N SER A 196 17.43 8.70 -1.93
CA SER A 196 17.03 7.87 -3.07
C SER A 196 16.28 6.59 -2.64
N VAL A 197 16.63 6.04 -1.47
CA VAL A 197 15.94 4.89 -0.86
C VAL A 197 14.56 5.31 -0.39
N PHE A 198 14.47 6.38 0.41
CA PHE A 198 13.21 6.90 0.93
C PHE A 198 12.23 7.28 -0.20
N THR A 199 12.73 7.97 -1.22
CA THR A 199 11.92 8.39 -2.36
C THR A 199 11.42 7.18 -3.17
N SER A 200 12.27 6.18 -3.40
CA SER A 200 11.86 4.91 -4.02
C SER A 200 10.79 4.21 -3.18
N PHE A 201 10.91 4.26 -1.86
CA PHE A 201 9.96 3.65 -0.95
C PHE A 201 8.61 4.38 -0.91
N CYS A 202 8.60 5.71 -0.95
CA CYS A 202 7.35 6.48 -1.06
C CYS A 202 6.56 6.11 -2.33
N GLY A 203 7.25 5.85 -3.44
CA GLY A 203 6.63 5.32 -4.66
C GLY A 203 5.92 3.98 -4.42
N GLN A 204 6.57 3.06 -3.69
CA GLN A 204 5.98 1.78 -3.30
C GLN A 204 4.82 1.95 -2.31
N LEU A 205 4.95 2.83 -1.31
CA LEU A 205 3.87 3.10 -0.36
C LEU A 205 2.64 3.66 -1.07
N LYS A 206 2.81 4.54 -2.06
CA LYS A 206 1.70 5.07 -2.87
C LYS A 206 0.97 3.92 -3.58
N ASP A 207 1.70 3.02 -4.22
CA ASP A 207 1.11 1.90 -4.95
C ASP A 207 0.40 0.91 -3.98
N VAL A 208 1.03 0.61 -2.84
CA VAL A 208 0.48 -0.26 -1.79
C VAL A 208 -0.75 0.35 -1.13
N ARG A 209 -0.71 1.64 -0.80
CA ARG A 209 -1.86 2.40 -0.25
C ARG A 209 -3.04 2.35 -1.21
N ASN A 210 -2.81 2.59 -2.50
CA ASN A 210 -3.87 2.55 -3.50
C ASN A 210 -4.45 1.14 -3.66
N ILE A 211 -3.61 0.12 -3.65
CA ILE A 211 -4.07 -1.27 -3.58
C ILE A 211 -4.99 -1.47 -2.38
N CYS A 212 -4.60 -1.02 -1.19
CA CYS A 212 -5.39 -1.22 0.02
C CYS A 212 -6.72 -0.46 -0.03
N ALA A 213 -6.67 0.82 -0.44
CA ALA A 213 -7.82 1.72 -0.53
C ALA A 213 -8.85 1.25 -1.57
N HIS A 214 -8.41 0.67 -2.69
CA HIS A 214 -9.29 0.05 -3.69
C HIS A 214 -9.52 -1.44 -3.44
N HIS A 215 -9.20 -1.91 -2.23
CA HIS A 215 -9.38 -3.28 -1.77
C HIS A 215 -8.68 -4.33 -2.63
N GLY A 216 -7.69 -4.03 -3.46
CA GLY A 216 -6.98 -5.04 -4.26
C GLY A 216 -6.25 -6.08 -3.41
N ARG A 217 -6.05 -7.31 -3.92
CA ARG A 217 -5.36 -8.39 -3.18
C ARG A 217 -3.92 -8.01 -2.81
N LEU A 218 -3.59 -7.85 -1.54
CA LEU A 218 -2.22 -7.49 -1.12
C LEU A 218 -1.35 -8.74 -0.86
N TRP A 219 -1.94 -9.74 -0.20
CA TRP A 219 -1.33 -11.02 0.10
C TRP A 219 -0.91 -11.75 -1.18
N ASN A 220 0.29 -12.34 -1.14
CA ASN A 220 0.89 -13.08 -2.26
C ASN A 220 0.87 -12.31 -3.60
N ARG A 221 0.88 -10.97 -3.55
CA ARG A 221 1.07 -10.12 -4.73
C ARG A 221 2.55 -10.02 -5.07
N GLN A 222 2.82 -10.00 -6.38
CA GLN A 222 4.08 -9.55 -6.92
C GLN A 222 3.90 -8.14 -7.45
N PHE A 223 4.71 -7.20 -6.99
CA PHE A 223 4.69 -5.81 -7.44
C PHE A 223 5.38 -5.69 -8.80
N GLU A 224 5.01 -4.69 -9.60
CA GLU A 224 5.64 -4.47 -10.92
C GLU A 224 7.07 -3.95 -10.78
N LYS A 225 7.28 -3.02 -9.85
CA LYS A 225 8.55 -2.36 -9.60
C LYS A 225 9.24 -2.95 -8.38
N SER A 226 10.57 -3.03 -8.44
CA SER A 226 11.39 -3.26 -7.26
C SER A 226 11.62 -1.95 -6.52
N ILE A 227 11.76 -2.04 -5.22
CA ILE A 227 12.20 -0.91 -4.39
C ILE A 227 13.71 -0.88 -4.28
N ARG A 228 14.27 0.32 -4.18
CA ARG A 228 15.66 0.50 -3.78
C ARG A 228 15.78 0.17 -2.29
N LEU A 229 16.65 -0.77 -1.96
CA LEU A 229 16.88 -1.23 -0.58
C LEU A 229 18.11 -0.55 0.04
N PRO A 230 18.10 -0.29 1.36
CA PRO A 230 19.30 0.09 2.08
C PRO A 230 20.31 -1.07 2.05
N LYS A 231 21.60 -0.75 1.86
CA LYS A 231 22.66 -1.78 1.77
C LYS A 231 23.34 -2.10 3.09
N LYS A 232 23.53 -1.10 3.96
CA LYS A 232 24.35 -1.22 5.19
C LYS A 232 23.70 -0.58 6.42
N LYS A 233 23.03 0.56 6.25
CA LYS A 233 22.38 1.30 7.33
C LYS A 233 20.94 1.64 6.93
N PRO A 234 19.99 1.62 7.87
CA PRO A 234 20.09 1.11 9.25
C PRO A 234 20.39 -0.41 9.30
N VAL A 235 21.17 -0.86 10.30
CA VAL A 235 21.68 -2.24 10.37
C VAL A 235 20.54 -3.25 10.51
N GLU A 236 19.62 -3.01 11.44
CA GLU A 236 18.45 -3.88 11.66
C GLU A 236 17.60 -4.02 10.40
N LEU A 237 17.35 -2.90 9.70
CA LEU A 237 16.59 -2.92 8.45
C LEU A 237 17.32 -3.71 7.35
N ALA A 238 18.65 -3.58 7.26
CA ALA A 238 19.45 -4.34 6.31
C ALA A 238 19.44 -5.85 6.61
N GLN A 239 19.47 -6.24 7.88
CA GLN A 239 19.35 -7.63 8.33
C GLN A 239 17.95 -8.21 8.03
N ALA A 240 16.89 -7.43 8.28
CA ALA A 240 15.51 -7.84 8.02
C ALA A 240 15.31 -8.27 6.57
N ILE A 241 15.79 -7.46 5.61
CA ILE A 241 15.54 -7.64 4.17
C ILE A 241 16.55 -8.56 3.47
N GLN A 242 17.59 -9.01 4.17
CA GLN A 242 18.63 -9.86 3.59
C GLN A 242 18.05 -11.18 3.06
N GLY A 243 18.27 -11.50 1.79
CA GLY A 243 17.75 -12.74 1.18
C GLY A 243 16.23 -12.75 0.95
N ALA A 244 15.51 -11.69 1.28
CA ALA A 244 14.08 -11.57 1.01
C ALA A 244 13.81 -11.45 -0.50
N LYS A 245 12.67 -12.00 -0.95
CA LYS A 245 12.29 -11.96 -2.37
C LYS A 245 11.99 -10.53 -2.80
N GLN A 246 12.66 -10.08 -3.87
CA GLN A 246 12.37 -8.79 -4.49
C GLN A 246 10.93 -8.74 -5.00
N ARG A 247 10.34 -7.54 -5.02
CA ARG A 247 8.96 -7.30 -5.53
C ARG A 247 7.86 -8.06 -4.77
N ARG A 248 8.13 -8.46 -3.52
CA ARG A 248 7.14 -9.04 -2.59
C ARG A 248 6.92 -8.10 -1.40
N LEU A 249 5.85 -8.36 -0.64
CA LEU A 249 5.36 -7.45 0.40
C LEU A 249 6.31 -7.29 1.60
N HIS A 250 7.06 -8.34 1.96
CA HIS A 250 7.94 -8.34 3.13
C HIS A 250 8.82 -7.09 3.24
N ASN A 251 9.54 -6.72 2.17
CA ASN A 251 10.44 -5.55 2.23
C ASN A 251 9.67 -4.25 2.42
N THR A 252 8.40 -4.19 1.99
CA THR A 252 7.54 -3.05 2.29
C THR A 252 7.24 -2.97 3.78
N LEU A 253 6.87 -4.10 4.39
CA LEU A 253 6.55 -4.16 5.82
C LEU A 253 7.77 -3.85 6.69
N ALA A 254 8.96 -4.35 6.31
CA ALA A 254 10.20 -4.10 7.05
C ALA A 254 10.60 -2.62 7.04
N ILE A 255 10.55 -1.95 5.87
CA ILE A 255 10.86 -0.52 5.78
C ILE A 255 9.77 0.31 6.46
N LEU A 256 8.49 -0.08 6.32
CA LEU A 256 7.38 0.59 7.01
C LEU A 256 7.57 0.53 8.54
N ASN A 257 7.93 -0.62 9.08
CA ASN A 257 8.27 -0.78 10.50
C ASN A 257 9.39 0.18 10.93
N HIS A 258 10.45 0.28 10.13
CA HIS A 258 11.55 1.20 10.42
C HIS A 258 11.06 2.66 10.48
N LEU A 259 10.25 3.09 9.51
CA LEU A 259 9.69 4.44 9.52
C LEU A 259 8.76 4.68 10.70
N LEU A 260 7.94 3.69 11.07
CA LEU A 260 7.06 3.76 12.23
C LEU A 260 7.86 3.94 13.53
N GLY A 261 9.02 3.30 13.67
CA GLY A 261 9.92 3.56 14.80
C GLY A 261 10.42 5.02 14.90
N ILE A 262 10.27 5.82 13.85
CA ILE A 262 10.61 7.25 13.81
C ILE A 262 9.37 8.11 14.02
N VAL A 263 8.29 7.84 13.28
CA VAL A 263 7.11 8.73 13.22
C VAL A 263 6.03 8.38 14.23
N ALA A 264 6.04 7.15 14.76
CA ALA A 264 5.06 6.63 15.71
C ALA A 264 5.69 5.55 16.62
N PRO A 265 6.72 5.88 17.42
CA PRO A 265 7.55 4.88 18.13
C PRO A 265 6.79 3.99 19.11
N GLU A 266 5.64 4.45 19.63
CA GLU A 266 4.80 3.70 20.59
C GLU A 266 3.76 2.80 19.91
N THR A 267 3.77 2.70 18.58
CA THR A 267 2.76 1.92 17.85
C THR A 267 2.90 0.41 18.07
N PRO A 268 1.81 -0.33 18.36
CA PRO A 268 1.84 -1.80 18.45
C PRO A 268 1.77 -2.46 17.05
N TRP A 269 2.06 -1.70 15.98
CA TRP A 269 1.84 -2.13 14.60
C TRP A 269 2.60 -3.41 14.27
N ARG A 270 3.86 -3.49 14.71
CA ARG A 270 4.73 -4.64 14.46
C ARG A 270 4.16 -5.91 15.07
N GLU A 271 3.76 -5.82 16.33
CA GLU A 271 3.18 -6.91 17.10
C GLU A 271 1.87 -7.37 16.44
N ARG A 272 1.01 -6.44 16.00
CA ARG A 272 -0.23 -6.76 15.27
C ARG A 272 0.04 -7.47 13.94
N VAL A 273 1.07 -7.08 13.19
CA VAL A 273 1.46 -7.76 11.94
C VAL A 273 1.98 -9.17 12.23
N THR A 274 2.87 -9.34 13.21
CA THR A 274 3.41 -10.65 13.62
C THR A 274 2.29 -11.57 14.10
N GLN A 275 1.35 -11.05 14.90
CA GLN A 275 0.19 -11.78 15.39
C GLN A 275 -0.72 -12.23 14.24
N LEU A 276 -1.08 -11.31 13.33
CA LEU A 276 -1.93 -11.64 12.17
C LEU A 276 -1.34 -12.77 11.32
N ILE A 277 -0.02 -12.75 11.11
CA ILE A 277 0.70 -13.79 10.36
C ILE A 277 0.70 -15.11 11.12
N THR A 278 0.87 -15.07 12.44
CA THR A 278 0.93 -16.26 13.29
C THR A 278 -0.44 -16.94 13.41
N ASP A 279 -1.51 -16.16 13.50
CA ASP A 279 -2.88 -16.66 13.64
C ASP A 279 -3.46 -17.28 12.36
N CYS A 280 -2.80 -17.12 11.22
CA CYS A 280 -3.26 -17.63 9.94
C CYS A 280 -2.20 -18.47 9.22
N PRO A 281 -2.00 -19.74 9.62
CA PRO A 281 -1.04 -20.65 8.98
C PRO A 281 -1.22 -20.83 7.47
N LEU A 282 -2.44 -20.69 6.96
CA LEU A 282 -2.73 -20.73 5.51
C LEU A 282 -2.03 -19.61 4.74
N ALA A 283 -1.79 -18.47 5.39
CA ALA A 283 -1.15 -17.30 4.79
C ALA A 283 0.38 -17.38 4.90
N ASP A 284 0.95 -18.38 4.21
CA ASP A 284 2.39 -18.67 4.22
C ASP A 284 3.27 -17.40 4.02
N PRO A 285 4.10 -17.02 5.01
CA PRO A 285 4.99 -15.86 4.93
C PRO A 285 5.94 -15.90 3.72
N LEU A 286 6.36 -17.08 3.26
CA LEU A 286 7.25 -17.24 2.11
C LEU A 286 6.61 -16.73 0.81
N ARG A 287 5.27 -16.77 0.71
CA ARG A 287 4.50 -16.20 -0.40
C ARG A 287 4.45 -14.67 -0.37
N MET A 288 4.60 -14.09 0.81
CA MET A 288 4.77 -12.64 1.01
C MET A 288 6.24 -12.20 0.92
N GLY A 289 7.18 -13.15 0.76
CA GLY A 289 8.60 -12.89 0.55
C GLY A 289 9.42 -12.79 1.84
N PHE A 290 8.86 -13.21 2.98
CA PHE A 290 9.61 -13.33 4.23
C PHE A 290 10.71 -14.39 4.08
N PRO A 291 11.91 -14.19 4.64
CA PRO A 291 12.92 -15.25 4.75
C PRO A 291 12.46 -16.35 5.73
N THR A 292 13.01 -17.56 5.64
CA THR A 292 12.59 -18.71 6.46
C THR A 292 12.77 -18.48 7.97
N ASP A 293 13.82 -17.75 8.33
CA ASP A 293 14.24 -17.39 9.68
C ASP A 293 13.75 -15.98 10.08
N TRP A 294 12.73 -15.43 9.40
CA TRP A 294 12.25 -14.06 9.66
C TRP A 294 11.91 -13.79 11.12
N ARG A 295 11.38 -14.79 11.85
CA ARG A 295 10.94 -14.67 13.25
C ARG A 295 12.07 -14.38 14.24
N ILE A 296 13.32 -14.69 13.89
CA ILE A 296 14.48 -14.43 14.76
C ILE A 296 15.30 -13.22 14.30
N ARG A 297 14.85 -12.54 13.22
CA ARG A 297 15.54 -11.36 12.69
C ARG A 297 14.89 -10.09 13.23
N PRO A 298 15.67 -9.07 13.61
CA PRO A 298 15.14 -7.73 13.76
C PRO A 298 14.45 -7.27 12.45
N PRO A 299 13.34 -6.53 12.52
CA PRO A 299 12.62 -6.14 13.73
C PRO A 299 11.63 -7.20 14.24
N TRP A 300 11.39 -8.30 13.52
CA TRP A 300 10.30 -9.25 13.74
C TRP A 300 10.48 -10.15 14.96
N GLY A 301 11.72 -10.47 15.30
CA GLY A 301 12.03 -11.13 16.57
C GLY A 301 11.65 -10.21 17.72
N LEU A 302 10.59 -10.58 18.43
CA LEU A 302 10.31 -9.99 19.74
C LEU A 302 11.47 -10.42 20.63
N ALA A 303 12.21 -9.46 21.18
CA ALA A 303 13.09 -9.77 22.30
C ALA A 303 12.19 -10.24 23.45
N ASP A 304 12.50 -11.40 24.02
CA ASP A 304 11.88 -11.89 25.26
C ASP A 304 12.06 -10.87 26.40
#